data_AF-A0A2V8KPV4-F1
#
_entry.id   AF-A0A2V8KPV4-F1
#
_cell.length_a   1.000
_cell.length_b   1.000
_cell.length_c   1.000
_cell.angle_alpha   90.00
_cell.angle_beta   90.00
_cell.angle_gamma   90.00
#
_symmetry.space_group_name_H-M   'P 1'
#
loop_
_entity.id
_entity.type
_entity.pdbx_description
1 polymer ?
#
loop_
_entity_poly.entity_id
_entity_poly.type
_entity_poly.pdbx_seq_one_letter_code
_entity_poly.pdbx_strand_id
1 'polypeptide(L)'
;MRGTLLITACIFFGAVWGEAQTLGDVARKERGRRQELQSRITITNDAVNHSIRASVPESDSAKNQSTSIITSLLIEAPSPMEIHRSPRLSLLDEQRTVIAPPPPRDEKWWRSAFQEARDSLKKAEDQAISIQVALNEARLDQLQVKEPNERNRLAAKIVQLMKDLASAQKDVANARRNMSQLEEDFSRSGGPSAWSR
;
A
#
# COMPACT_ATOMS: atom_id res chain seq x y z
N MET A 1 -45.59 58.59 -36.53
CA MET A 1 -44.38 59.16 -35.88
C MET A 1 -43.95 58.21 -34.77
N ARG A 2 -42.63 58.08 -34.52
CA ARG A 2 -41.93 57.82 -33.24
C ARG A 2 -42.59 56.83 -32.23
N GLY A 3 -41.97 55.73 -31.83
CA GLY A 3 -40.60 55.31 -32.14
C GLY A 3 -40.17 53.97 -31.55
N THR A 4 -38.90 53.68 -31.77
CA THR A 4 -38.12 52.50 -31.34
C THR A 4 -38.07 52.29 -29.83
N LEU A 5 -38.17 51.03 -29.38
CA LEU A 5 -37.40 50.57 -28.23
C LEU A 5 -37.12 49.05 -28.29
N LEU A 6 -35.91 48.72 -28.74
CA LEU A 6 -35.25 47.44 -28.48
C LEU A 6 -35.00 47.32 -26.98
N ILE A 7 -35.60 46.33 -26.30
CA ILE A 7 -35.19 45.95 -24.95
C ILE A 7 -34.55 44.56 -25.01
N THR A 8 -33.29 44.58 -25.43
CA THR A 8 -32.34 43.48 -25.24
C THR A 8 -31.97 43.42 -23.76
N ALA A 9 -32.81 42.78 -22.94
CA ALA A 9 -32.55 42.59 -21.52
C ALA A 9 -31.80 41.27 -21.25
N CYS A 10 -30.47 41.34 -21.31
CA CYS A 10 -29.59 40.28 -20.85
C CYS A 10 -29.76 40.07 -19.34
N ILE A 11 -30.60 39.11 -18.92
CA ILE A 11 -30.69 38.69 -17.51
C ILE A 11 -29.86 37.43 -17.33
N PHE A 12 -28.60 37.67 -16.95
CA PHE A 12 -27.75 36.80 -16.13
C PHE A 12 -27.91 35.28 -16.30
N PHE A 13 -27.03 34.73 -17.14
CA PHE A 13 -26.53 33.37 -16.95
C PHE A 13 -25.99 33.26 -15.52
N GLY A 14 -26.77 32.61 -14.63
CA GLY A 14 -26.33 32.28 -13.28
C GLY A 14 -25.20 31.27 -13.38
N ALA A 15 -23.96 31.75 -13.28
CA ALA A 15 -22.79 30.90 -13.24
C ALA A 15 -22.83 30.08 -11.95
N VAL A 16 -23.30 28.83 -12.03
CA VAL A 16 -23.14 27.84 -10.97
C VAL A 16 -21.65 27.52 -10.90
N TRP A 17 -20.93 28.29 -10.09
CA TRP A 17 -19.58 27.95 -9.65
C TRP A 17 -19.70 26.76 -8.71
N GLY A 18 -19.79 25.57 -9.29
CA GLY A 18 -19.58 24.34 -8.57
C GLY A 18 -18.12 24.29 -8.14
N GLU A 19 -17.85 24.70 -6.89
CA GLU A 19 -16.58 24.40 -6.25
C GLU A 19 -16.42 22.87 -6.21
N ALA A 20 -15.63 22.35 -7.14
CA ALA A 20 -15.20 20.96 -7.14
C ALA A 20 -14.30 20.75 -5.91
N GLN A 21 -14.92 20.41 -4.77
CA GLN A 21 -14.22 20.10 -3.53
C GLN A 21 -13.14 19.07 -3.84
N THR A 22 -11.88 19.48 -3.70
CA THR A 22 -10.78 18.63 -4.14
C THR A 22 -10.74 17.39 -3.26
N LEU A 23 -10.27 16.26 -3.81
CA LEU A 23 -10.11 15.03 -3.03
C LEU A 23 -9.22 15.24 -1.78
N GLY A 24 -8.33 16.23 -1.84
CA GLY A 24 -7.50 16.68 -0.71
C GLY A 24 -8.28 17.36 0.41
N ASP A 25 -9.33 18.13 0.10
CA ASP A 25 -10.13 18.84 1.10
C ASP A 25 -11.06 17.87 1.85
N VAL A 26 -11.64 16.90 1.14
CA VAL A 26 -12.38 15.78 1.76
C VAL A 26 -11.47 14.98 2.69
N ALA A 27 -10.23 14.69 2.25
CA ALA A 27 -9.25 13.99 3.08
C ALA A 27 -8.79 14.81 4.31
N ARG A 28 -8.66 16.14 4.19
CA ARG A 28 -8.37 17.03 5.34
C ARG A 28 -9.54 17.07 6.33
N LYS A 29 -10.77 17.19 5.83
CA LYS A 29 -12.00 17.22 6.64
C LYS A 29 -12.20 15.93 7.44
N GLU A 30 -11.97 14.76 6.83
CA GLU A 30 -12.05 13.47 7.54
C GLU A 30 -10.91 13.26 8.54
N ARG A 31 -9.71 13.83 8.33
CA ARG A 31 -8.66 13.84 9.37
C ARG A 31 -9.06 14.68 10.58
N GLY A 32 -9.61 15.88 10.37
CA GLY A 32 -10.09 16.74 11.47
C GLY A 32 -11.17 16.04 12.30
N ARG A 33 -12.19 15.48 11.64
CA ARG A 33 -13.27 14.73 12.31
C ARG A 33 -12.77 13.51 13.11
N ARG A 34 -11.68 12.86 12.67
CA ARG A 34 -11.05 11.76 13.42
C ARG A 34 -10.28 12.25 14.65
N GLN A 35 -9.62 13.39 14.56
CA GLN A 35 -8.92 14.00 15.71
C GLN A 35 -9.90 14.44 16.80
N GLU A 36 -11.07 14.99 16.42
CA GLU A 36 -12.16 15.35 17.35
C GLU A 36 -12.76 14.14 18.08
N LEU A 37 -12.74 12.95 17.45
CA LEU A 37 -13.19 11.70 18.10
C LEU A 37 -12.10 11.05 18.95
N GLN A 38 -10.83 11.14 18.53
CA GLN A 38 -9.70 10.54 19.27
C GLN A 38 -9.34 11.34 20.53
N SER A 39 -9.57 12.65 20.58
CA SER A 39 -9.36 13.45 21.79
C SER A 39 -10.31 13.10 22.96
N ARG A 40 -11.39 12.34 22.70
CA ARG A 40 -12.36 11.90 23.72
C ARG A 40 -12.05 10.52 24.33
N ILE A 41 -11.13 9.73 23.75
CA ILE A 41 -10.90 8.34 24.19
C ILE A 41 -9.41 8.11 24.48
N THR A 42 -9.01 8.41 25.71
CA THR A 42 -7.74 7.91 26.29
C THR A 42 -7.95 6.46 26.72
N ILE A 43 -7.48 5.50 25.93
CA ILE A 43 -7.45 4.09 26.34
C ILE A 43 -6.21 3.87 27.23
N THR A 44 -6.39 3.96 28.55
CA THR A 44 -5.38 3.44 29.49
C THR A 44 -5.42 1.91 29.53
N ASN A 45 -4.27 1.29 29.84
CA ASN A 45 -4.09 -0.16 29.79
C ASN A 45 -5.00 -0.92 30.79
N ASP A 46 -5.53 -0.23 31.80
CA ASP A 46 -6.42 -0.77 32.83
C ASP A 46 -7.78 -1.23 32.28
N ALA A 47 -8.25 -0.66 31.16
CA ALA A 47 -9.57 -0.92 30.61
C ALA A 47 -9.72 -2.31 29.94
N VAL A 48 -8.61 -3.03 29.68
CA VAL A 48 -8.61 -4.29 28.92
C VAL A 48 -9.03 -5.49 29.78
N ASN A 49 -8.91 -5.42 31.11
CA ASN A 49 -9.05 -6.59 31.99
C ASN A 49 -10.41 -6.72 32.71
N HIS A 50 -11.30 -5.72 32.59
CA HIS A 50 -12.52 -5.67 33.43
C HIS A 50 -13.80 -6.22 32.78
N SER A 51 -13.79 -6.52 31.48
CA SER A 51 -14.98 -6.98 30.72
C SER A 51 -15.09 -8.50 30.52
N ILE A 52 -14.04 -9.26 30.86
CA ILE A 52 -13.99 -10.73 30.66
C ILE A 52 -14.37 -11.51 31.95
N ARG A 53 -14.45 -10.86 33.11
CA ARG A 53 -14.60 -11.53 34.41
C ARG A 53 -15.91 -11.23 35.13
N ALA A 54 -17.02 -11.77 34.61
CA ALA A 54 -18.26 -11.92 35.37
C ALA A 54 -18.97 -13.25 35.03
N SER A 55 -19.18 -14.09 36.04
CA SER A 55 -19.88 -15.39 36.07
C SER A 55 -19.12 -16.68 35.70
N VAL A 56 -18.32 -17.20 36.65
CA VAL A 56 -18.28 -18.61 37.11
C VAL A 56 -17.64 -18.61 38.53
N PRO A 57 -18.20 -19.29 39.55
CA PRO A 57 -17.58 -19.43 40.86
C PRO A 57 -16.69 -20.68 40.99
N GLU A 58 -16.06 -20.81 42.17
CA GLU A 58 -15.46 -22.01 42.77
C GLU A 58 -13.94 -22.29 42.59
N SER A 59 -13.32 -22.45 43.76
CA SER A 59 -12.16 -23.28 44.11
C SER A 59 -10.72 -22.83 43.78
N ASP A 60 -9.94 -22.71 44.86
CA ASP A 60 -8.52 -22.39 44.90
C ASP A 60 -7.61 -23.50 44.36
N SER A 61 -6.50 -23.11 43.71
CA SER A 61 -5.17 -23.69 44.00
C SER A 61 -3.98 -22.94 43.39
N ALA A 62 -2.95 -22.80 44.21
CA ALA A 62 -1.52 -22.74 43.87
C ALA A 62 -0.94 -21.58 42.99
N LYS A 63 -0.57 -20.50 43.69
CA LYS A 63 0.83 -20.05 43.87
C LYS A 63 1.73 -19.80 42.62
N ASN A 64 1.98 -18.52 42.37
CA ASN A 64 3.24 -17.90 41.92
C ASN A 64 4.14 -18.61 40.90
N GLN A 65 4.29 -18.00 39.72
CA GLN A 65 5.63 -17.79 39.16
C GLN A 65 5.73 -16.44 38.42
N SER A 66 6.83 -15.74 38.67
CA SER A 66 7.11 -14.41 38.15
C SER A 66 8.30 -14.48 37.20
N THR A 67 8.16 -13.84 36.04
CA THR A 67 9.25 -13.17 35.29
C THR A 67 10.33 -14.02 34.59
N SER A 68 10.77 -13.50 33.43
CA SER A 68 12.04 -13.76 32.74
C SER A 68 12.16 -15.01 31.85
N ILE A 69 11.66 -14.88 30.61
CA ILE A 69 12.31 -15.49 29.43
C ILE A 69 12.52 -14.40 28.36
N ILE A 70 13.44 -13.48 28.65
CA ILE A 70 14.20 -12.75 27.64
C ILE A 70 15.66 -13.18 27.86
N THR A 71 16.41 -13.44 26.78
CA THR A 71 17.79 -13.99 26.76
C THR A 71 17.89 -15.51 26.64
N SER A 72 17.55 -16.00 25.43
CA SER A 72 18.04 -17.20 24.76
C SER A 72 17.54 -17.09 23.30
N LEU A 73 18.29 -17.32 22.22
CA LEU A 73 19.61 -17.92 22.07
C LEU A 73 20.53 -17.04 21.20
N LEU A 74 21.83 -17.01 21.52
CA LEU A 74 22.90 -16.77 20.57
C LEU A 74 24.06 -17.73 20.94
N ILE A 75 24.76 -18.23 19.92
CA ILE A 75 25.97 -19.07 19.99
C ILE A 75 25.74 -20.52 20.43
N GLU A 76 25.98 -21.46 19.51
CA GLU A 76 26.81 -22.67 19.71
C GLU A 76 27.23 -23.18 18.32
N ALA A 77 28.48 -23.61 18.15
CA ALA A 77 29.02 -24.12 16.87
C ALA A 77 29.30 -25.62 16.97
N PRO A 78 29.46 -26.33 15.83
CA PRO A 78 30.21 -27.59 15.87
C PRO A 78 31.25 -27.78 14.74
N SER A 79 32.40 -28.28 15.18
CA SER A 79 33.45 -29.01 14.45
C SER A 79 34.08 -29.93 15.54
N PRO A 80 34.77 -31.08 15.27
CA PRO A 80 35.45 -31.46 14.02
C PRO A 80 35.43 -32.98 13.63
N MET A 81 36.17 -33.30 12.53
CA MET A 81 36.69 -34.63 12.07
C MET A 81 35.66 -35.71 11.61
N GLU A 82 35.62 -36.15 10.33
CA GLU A 82 36.49 -37.09 9.55
C GLU A 82 36.13 -38.59 9.71
N ILE A 83 36.32 -39.56 8.79
CA ILE A 83 37.07 -39.70 7.51
C ILE A 83 36.31 -40.61 6.50
N HIS A 84 36.77 -40.62 5.22
CA HIS A 84 36.58 -41.63 4.13
C HIS A 84 35.27 -41.59 3.29
N ARG A 85 35.31 -41.77 1.94
CA ARG A 85 36.36 -42.30 1.03
C ARG A 85 36.40 -41.56 -0.34
N SER A 86 37.60 -41.31 -0.86
CA SER A 86 37.99 -40.64 -2.13
C SER A 86 37.79 -41.53 -3.39
N PRO A 87 38.23 -41.17 -4.64
CA PRO A 87 38.82 -39.90 -5.13
C PRO A 87 38.33 -39.42 -6.54
N ARG A 88 38.57 -38.13 -6.87
CA ARG A 88 39.13 -37.77 -8.20
C ARG A 88 39.94 -36.47 -8.14
N LEU A 89 41.20 -36.55 -8.54
CA LEU A 89 42.14 -35.42 -8.66
C LEU A 89 41.94 -34.67 -10.00
N SER A 90 41.63 -33.38 -9.88
CA SER A 90 41.87 -32.27 -10.83
C SER A 90 41.74 -31.00 -9.95
N LEU A 91 42.76 -30.53 -9.23
CA LEU A 91 44.04 -29.96 -9.68
C LEU A 91 43.83 -28.85 -10.72
N LEU A 92 44.11 -27.60 -10.30
CA LEU A 92 43.95 -26.30 -10.99
C LEU A 92 42.47 -25.98 -11.33
N ASP A 93 41.81 -24.99 -10.72
CA ASP A 93 42.28 -23.61 -10.53
C ASP A 93 41.59 -22.94 -9.32
N GLU A 94 42.33 -22.18 -8.51
CA GLU A 94 41.79 -21.45 -7.36
C GLU A 94 41.26 -20.07 -7.79
N GLN A 95 40.40 -20.08 -8.81
CA GLN A 95 39.87 -18.87 -9.41
C GLN A 95 38.78 -18.28 -8.51
N ARG A 96 39.22 -17.51 -7.51
CA ARG A 96 38.42 -16.53 -6.79
C ARG A 96 37.73 -15.67 -7.84
N THR A 97 36.46 -15.93 -8.12
CA THR A 97 35.66 -15.13 -9.05
C THR A 97 35.48 -13.75 -8.46
N VAL A 98 36.43 -12.86 -8.80
CA VAL A 98 36.26 -11.43 -8.73
C VAL A 98 34.97 -11.15 -9.49
N ILE A 99 33.92 -10.81 -8.75
CA ILE A 99 32.63 -10.44 -9.32
C ILE A 99 32.90 -9.16 -10.11
N ALA A 100 33.04 -9.31 -11.43
CA ALA A 100 33.20 -8.19 -12.33
C ALA A 100 32.02 -7.24 -12.11
N PRO A 101 32.25 -5.91 -12.08
CA PRO A 101 31.14 -4.97 -11.99
C PRO A 101 30.15 -5.25 -13.14
N PRO A 102 28.83 -5.15 -12.89
CA PRO A 102 27.84 -5.38 -13.93
C PRO A 102 28.13 -4.48 -15.15
N PRO A 103 27.89 -4.97 -16.37
CA PRO A 103 28.23 -4.22 -17.57
C PRO A 103 27.56 -2.83 -17.57
N PRO A 104 28.23 -1.79 -18.08
CA PRO A 104 27.71 -0.43 -18.05
C PRO A 104 26.36 -0.37 -18.79
N ARG A 105 25.33 0.14 -18.10
CA ARG A 105 23.98 0.33 -18.63
C ARG A 105 24.01 1.41 -19.72
N ASP A 106 23.59 1.07 -20.94
CA ASP A 106 23.61 1.95 -22.11
C ASP A 106 22.35 2.82 -22.22
N GLU A 107 22.32 3.78 -23.16
CA GLU A 107 21.15 4.63 -23.41
C GLU A 107 19.88 3.80 -23.61
N LYS A 108 19.96 2.74 -24.43
CA LYS A 108 18.80 1.92 -24.78
C LYS A 108 18.21 1.24 -23.55
N TRP A 109 19.06 0.71 -22.66
CA TRP A 109 18.62 0.14 -21.38
C TRP A 109 17.91 1.19 -20.52
N TRP A 110 18.50 2.38 -20.34
CA TRP A 110 17.89 3.44 -19.52
C TRP A 110 16.54 3.88 -20.04
N ARG A 111 16.42 4.15 -21.35
CA ARG A 111 15.16 4.55 -21.98
C ARG A 111 14.08 3.49 -21.79
N SER A 112 14.43 2.21 -22.01
CA SER A 112 13.50 1.09 -21.82
C SER A 112 13.06 0.97 -20.37
N ALA A 113 13.99 1.06 -19.41
CA ALA A 113 13.69 0.95 -17.99
C ALA A 113 12.79 2.09 -17.51
N PHE A 114 13.04 3.34 -17.92
CA PHE A 114 12.18 4.48 -17.57
C PHE A 114 10.79 4.38 -18.20
N GLN A 115 10.70 3.91 -19.45
CA GLN A 115 9.41 3.69 -20.09
C GLN A 115 8.60 2.59 -19.39
N GLU A 116 9.23 1.44 -19.11
CA GLU A 116 8.60 0.33 -18.39
C GLU A 116 8.17 0.73 -16.98
N ALA A 117 9.00 1.50 -16.25
CA ALA A 117 8.65 2.02 -14.93
C ALA A 117 7.38 2.89 -14.97
N ARG A 118 7.27 3.82 -15.94
CA ARG A 118 6.07 4.65 -16.14
C ARG A 118 4.85 3.82 -16.52
N ASP A 119 5.00 2.87 -17.45
CA ASP A 119 3.90 2.01 -17.88
C ASP A 119 3.42 1.11 -16.74
N SER A 120 4.33 0.64 -15.88
CA SER A 120 3.98 -0.13 -14.67
C SER A 120 3.23 0.72 -13.64
N LEU A 121 3.67 1.97 -13.43
CA LEU A 121 3.00 2.92 -12.54
C LEU A 121 1.60 3.25 -13.04
N LYS A 122 1.46 3.58 -14.33
CA LYS A 122 0.16 3.85 -14.95
C LYS A 122 -0.79 2.66 -14.82
N LYS A 123 -0.33 1.44 -15.12
CA LYS A 123 -1.15 0.22 -14.97
C LYS A 123 -1.60 0.00 -13.53
N ALA A 124 -0.73 0.19 -12.54
CA ALA A 124 -1.08 0.07 -11.13
C ALA A 124 -2.10 1.14 -10.69
N GLU A 125 -1.97 2.37 -11.15
CA GLU A 125 -2.89 3.47 -10.85
C GLU A 125 -4.26 3.25 -11.51
N ASP A 126 -4.30 2.87 -12.79
CA ASP A 126 -5.53 2.50 -13.52
C ASP A 126 -6.24 1.30 -12.83
N GLN A 127 -5.49 0.31 -12.34
CA GLN A 127 -6.03 -0.81 -11.58
C GLN A 127 -6.64 -0.36 -10.24
N ALA A 128 -5.94 0.48 -9.47
CA ALA A 128 -6.48 1.01 -8.22
C ALA A 128 -7.76 1.83 -8.42
N ILE A 129 -7.84 2.62 -9.50
CA ILE A 129 -9.03 3.38 -9.88
C ILE A 129 -10.18 2.45 -10.24
N SER A 130 -9.96 1.43 -11.08
CA SER A 130 -11.02 0.52 -11.50
C SER A 130 -11.61 -0.29 -10.34
N ILE A 131 -10.79 -0.77 -9.40
CA ILE A 131 -11.26 -1.44 -8.18
C ILE A 131 -12.05 -0.47 -7.29
N GLN A 132 -11.62 0.79 -7.18
CA GLN A 132 -12.35 1.81 -6.40
C GLN A 132 -13.72 2.13 -7.02
N VAL A 133 -13.85 2.12 -8.35
CA VAL A 133 -15.14 2.26 -9.04
C VAL A 133 -16.03 1.04 -8.75
N ALA A 134 -15.53 -0.18 -8.94
CA ALA A 134 -16.27 -1.41 -8.67
C ALA A 134 -16.72 -1.54 -7.20
N LEU A 135 -15.92 -1.02 -6.26
CA LEU A 135 -16.28 -0.95 -4.83
C LEU A 135 -17.42 0.04 -4.57
N ASN A 136 -17.47 1.16 -5.28
CA ASN A 136 -18.55 2.14 -5.16
C ASN A 136 -19.86 1.61 -5.80
N GLU A 137 -19.76 0.96 -6.96
CA GLU A 137 -20.87 0.26 -7.63
C GLU A 137 -21.48 -0.81 -6.70
N ALA A 138 -20.66 -1.72 -6.17
CA ALA A 138 -21.12 -2.78 -5.26
C ALA A 138 -21.81 -2.23 -3.98
N ARG A 139 -21.40 -1.04 -3.51
CA ARG A 139 -22.06 -0.35 -2.38
C ARG A 139 -23.41 0.26 -2.77
N LEU A 140 -23.55 0.78 -3.99
CA LEU A 140 -24.82 1.30 -4.52
C LEU A 140 -25.82 0.16 -4.76
N ASP A 141 -25.37 -0.98 -5.28
CA ASP A 141 -26.18 -2.19 -5.44
C ASP A 141 -26.76 -2.65 -4.09
N GLN A 142 -25.98 -2.55 -3.00
CA GLN A 142 -26.38 -3.04 -1.68
C GLN A 142 -27.60 -2.30 -1.11
N LEU A 143 -27.85 -1.07 -1.58
CA LEU A 143 -29.02 -0.27 -1.22
C LEU A 143 -30.29 -0.73 -1.97
N GLN A 144 -30.13 -1.39 -3.11
CA GLN A 144 -31.22 -1.80 -4.01
C GLN A 144 -31.65 -3.26 -3.79
N VAL A 145 -30.70 -4.13 -3.41
CA VAL A 145 -30.96 -5.56 -3.19
C VAL A 145 -31.90 -5.79 -2.01
N LYS A 146 -33.00 -6.51 -2.26
CA LYS A 146 -33.98 -6.94 -1.24
C LYS A 146 -33.68 -8.34 -0.69
N GLU A 147 -33.18 -9.24 -1.53
CA GLU A 147 -32.99 -10.65 -1.20
C GLU A 147 -31.80 -10.88 -0.23
N PRO A 148 -31.97 -11.66 0.85
CA PRO A 148 -30.93 -11.85 1.86
C PRO A 148 -29.70 -12.59 1.32
N ASN A 149 -29.89 -13.56 0.42
CA ASN A 149 -28.79 -14.31 -0.18
C ASN A 149 -27.92 -13.45 -1.09
N GLU A 150 -28.52 -12.52 -1.83
CA GLU A 150 -27.82 -11.57 -2.69
C GLU A 150 -27.07 -10.52 -1.86
N ARG A 151 -27.68 -10.01 -0.77
CA ARG A 151 -27.00 -9.13 0.20
C ARG A 151 -25.74 -9.77 0.77
N ASN A 152 -25.81 -11.05 1.15
CA ASN A 152 -24.66 -11.77 1.69
C ASN A 152 -23.53 -11.94 0.65
N ARG A 153 -23.87 -12.29 -0.61
CA ARG A 153 -22.90 -12.35 -1.72
C ARG A 153 -22.24 -11.00 -2.00
N LEU A 154 -23.03 -9.92 -1.97
CA LEU A 154 -22.55 -8.58 -2.24
C LEU A 154 -21.68 -8.02 -1.11
N ALA A 155 -22.03 -8.30 0.14
CA ALA A 155 -21.18 -8.01 1.30
C ALA A 155 -19.82 -8.71 1.20
N ALA A 156 -19.80 -9.99 0.77
CA ALA A 156 -18.55 -10.70 0.49
C ALA A 156 -17.75 -10.08 -0.66
N LYS A 157 -18.41 -9.67 -1.76
CA LYS A 157 -17.79 -8.93 -2.89
C LYS A 157 -17.14 -7.61 -2.41
N ILE A 158 -17.83 -6.84 -1.56
CA ILE A 158 -17.31 -5.59 -0.98
C ILE A 158 -16.07 -5.85 -0.12
N VAL A 159 -16.09 -6.88 0.74
CA VAL A 159 -14.93 -7.27 1.56
C VAL A 159 -13.75 -7.69 0.68
N GLN A 160 -13.99 -8.39 -0.43
CA GLN A 160 -12.94 -8.76 -1.37
C GLN A 160 -12.37 -7.53 -2.08
N LEU A 161 -13.22 -6.68 -2.67
CA LEU A 161 -12.78 -5.44 -3.34
C LEU A 161 -12.01 -4.50 -2.41
N MET A 162 -12.30 -4.48 -1.10
CA MET A 162 -11.51 -3.74 -0.11
C MET A 162 -10.10 -4.33 0.09
N LYS A 163 -9.92 -5.64 0.02
CA LYS A 163 -8.60 -6.29 0.05
C LYS A 163 -7.85 -6.03 -1.26
N ASP A 164 -8.53 -6.15 -2.40
CA ASP A 164 -7.96 -5.94 -3.72
C ASP A 164 -7.48 -4.49 -3.88
N LEU A 165 -8.25 -3.52 -3.37
CA LEU A 165 -7.87 -2.10 -3.32
C LEU A 165 -6.62 -1.87 -2.46
N ALA A 166 -6.51 -2.54 -1.31
CA ALA A 166 -5.32 -2.46 -0.47
C ALA A 166 -4.07 -3.06 -1.15
N SER A 167 -4.24 -4.13 -1.93
CA SER A 167 -3.16 -4.66 -2.79
C SER A 167 -2.78 -3.66 -3.88
N ALA A 168 -3.73 -3.18 -4.66
CA ALA A 168 -3.47 -2.22 -5.74
C ALA A 168 -2.80 -0.92 -5.23
N GLN A 169 -3.17 -0.43 -4.04
CA GLN A 169 -2.49 0.68 -3.38
C GLN A 169 -1.04 0.36 -3.00
N LYS A 170 -0.75 -0.86 -2.55
CA LYS A 170 0.62 -1.34 -2.31
C LYS A 170 1.39 -1.43 -3.63
N ASP A 171 0.76 -1.86 -4.71
CA ASP A 171 1.37 -1.99 -6.03
C ASP A 171 1.71 -0.62 -6.64
N VAL A 172 0.82 0.37 -6.52
CA VAL A 172 1.11 1.79 -6.83
C VAL A 172 2.29 2.30 -5.99
N ALA A 173 2.32 2.03 -4.69
CA ALA A 173 3.42 2.45 -3.82
C ALA A 173 4.75 1.78 -4.20
N ASN A 174 4.73 0.53 -4.67
CA ASN A 174 5.90 -0.18 -5.17
C ASN A 174 6.39 0.39 -6.51
N ALA A 175 5.49 0.61 -7.47
CA ALA A 175 5.83 1.20 -8.76
C ALA A 175 6.45 2.60 -8.61
N ARG A 176 5.93 3.43 -7.70
CA ARG A 176 6.53 4.73 -7.34
C ARG A 176 7.93 4.59 -6.73
N ARG A 177 8.14 3.63 -5.83
CA ARG A 177 9.49 3.35 -5.29
C ARG A 177 10.46 2.90 -6.38
N ASN A 178 10.03 2.04 -7.29
CA ASN A 178 10.86 1.57 -8.41
C ASN A 178 11.26 2.73 -9.31
N MET A 179 10.35 3.66 -9.61
CA MET A 179 10.66 4.88 -10.37
C MET A 179 11.74 5.72 -9.64
N SER A 180 11.57 6.01 -8.34
CA SER A 180 12.56 6.78 -7.58
C SER A 180 13.90 6.07 -7.41
N GLN A 181 13.91 4.73 -7.31
CA GLN A 181 15.14 3.95 -7.33
C GLN A 181 15.85 4.02 -8.68
N LEU A 182 15.10 3.99 -9.80
CA LEU A 182 15.65 4.12 -11.13
C LEU A 182 16.20 5.54 -11.39
N GLU A 183 15.55 6.58 -10.87
CA GLU A 183 16.03 7.96 -10.90
C GLU A 183 17.36 8.13 -10.12
N GLU A 184 17.49 7.46 -8.97
CA GLU A 184 18.70 7.48 -8.14
C GLU A 184 19.84 6.63 -8.71
N ASP A 185 19.54 5.45 -9.24
CA ASP A 185 20.50 4.64 -10.01
C ASP A 185 21.00 5.42 -11.24
N PHE A 186 20.11 6.19 -11.90
CA PHE A 186 20.44 7.02 -13.04
C PHE A 186 21.32 8.21 -12.65
N SER A 187 21.00 8.91 -11.56
CA SER A 187 21.82 10.02 -11.03
C SER A 187 23.25 9.54 -10.72
N ARG A 188 23.39 8.36 -10.12
CA ARG A 188 24.67 7.69 -9.81
C ARG A 188 25.44 7.26 -11.06
N SER A 189 24.75 6.94 -12.15
CA SER A 189 25.39 6.54 -13.41
C SER A 189 26.06 7.70 -14.16
N GLY A 190 25.70 8.95 -13.85
CA GLY A 190 26.16 10.14 -14.58
C GLY A 190 25.63 10.25 -16.02
N GLY A 191 24.61 9.46 -16.38
CA GLY A 191 24.02 9.44 -17.72
C GLY A 191 23.42 10.80 -18.14
N PRO A 192 23.55 11.21 -19.42
CA PRO A 192 22.90 12.42 -19.93
C PRO A 192 21.37 12.39 -19.74
N SER A 193 20.79 13.46 -19.19
CA SER A 193 19.35 13.58 -18.89
C SER A 193 18.38 13.48 -20.09
N ALA A 194 18.91 13.31 -21.31
CA ALA A 194 18.13 12.92 -22.48
C ALA A 194 17.71 11.44 -22.47
N TRP A 195 18.45 10.58 -21.74
CA TRP A 195 18.20 9.13 -21.65
C TRP A 195 17.05 8.76 -20.71
N SER A 196 16.67 9.63 -19.77
CA SER A 196 15.52 9.44 -18.90
C SER A 196 14.22 10.03 -19.46
N ARG A 197 14.19 10.41 -20.75
CA ARG A 197 13.01 10.95 -21.45
C ARG A 197 12.27 9.85 -22.20
#